data_AF-A0A1Z8YZW4-F1
#
_entry.id   AF-A0A1Z8YZW4-F1
#
_cell.length_a   1.000
_cell.length_b   1.000
_cell.length_c   1.000
_cell.angle_alpha   90.00
_cell.angle_beta   90.00
_cell.angle_gamma   90.00
#
_symmetry.space_group_name_H-M   'P 1'
#
loop_
_entity.id
_entity.type
_entity.pdbx_description
1 polymer ?
#
loop_
_entity_poly.entity_id
_entity_poly.type
_entity_poly.pdbx_seq_one_letter_code
_entity_poly.pdbx_strand_id
1 'polypeptide(L)'
;MAATESKQQSKKLTPEILQRVRFSRVKKGGYDTQEVDLFLHQLVEAVSADPELFVPTTEGAIHNELHDPEGAAQRLLSAAQRTADSVVSDAHEQAKHLLNSAEAQADNIKRLVTEEARSMAEKSQQELKDTLSALEEEKNRLEQRCDYLEGQLHAGKDQLLATVEEMRRTIEDRDLSFGLTEEELIYPPESIALEAHSSMEEVPSENAESTPETDLEKVTDEEILAVSKLMDSPPELSLVHDREANEVWLKEASLEAEEGLAEIPTDEDWDQGPDTEAIQIIDSGDIISGDRFFEELTDSDPHSSSLGEVDESTDAAMDAFFRKE
;
A
#
# COMPACT_ATOMS: atom_id res chain seq x y z
N MET A 1 25.62 73.61 -62.20
CA MET A 1 24.87 72.84 -63.22
C MET A 1 25.56 71.48 -63.29
N ALA A 2 24.97 70.32 -63.02
CA ALA A 2 23.57 69.90 -63.03
C ALA A 2 23.31 68.87 -61.90
N ALA A 3 22.12 68.94 -61.31
CA ALA A 3 21.59 67.95 -60.38
C ALA A 3 21.12 66.72 -61.18
N THR A 4 21.56 65.53 -60.77
CA THR A 4 20.97 64.26 -61.21
C THR A 4 19.73 64.01 -60.38
N GLU A 5 18.60 64.54 -60.81
CA GLU A 5 17.27 64.16 -60.31
C GLU A 5 17.02 62.67 -60.66
N SER A 6 17.28 61.78 -59.71
CA SER A 6 16.78 60.40 -59.75
C SER A 6 15.27 60.45 -59.56
N LYS A 7 14.56 60.59 -60.68
CA LYS A 7 13.11 60.64 -60.75
C LYS A 7 12.56 59.24 -60.48
N GLN A 8 12.45 58.87 -59.20
CA GLN A 8 11.55 57.80 -58.76
C GLN A 8 10.12 58.24 -59.09
N GLN A 9 9.69 57.93 -60.31
CA GLN A 9 8.30 58.04 -60.71
C GLN A 9 7.53 57.03 -59.86
N SER A 10 6.85 57.50 -58.82
CA SER A 10 5.78 56.78 -58.14
C SER A 10 4.71 56.43 -59.18
N LYS A 11 4.88 55.27 -59.78
CA LYS A 11 4.00 54.76 -60.83
C LYS A 11 2.68 54.45 -60.15
N LYS A 12 1.71 55.36 -60.29
CA LYS A 12 0.36 55.20 -59.75
C LYS A 12 -0.13 53.79 -60.13
N LEU A 13 -0.42 52.97 -59.11
CA LEU A 13 -0.94 51.63 -59.31
C LEU A 13 -2.32 51.79 -59.94
N THR A 14 -2.41 51.53 -61.24
CA THR A 14 -3.67 51.62 -61.99
C THR A 14 -4.15 50.21 -62.30
N PRO A 15 -5.47 49.97 -62.36
CA PRO A 15 -6.02 48.64 -62.57
C PRO A 15 -5.53 48.01 -63.88
N GLU A 16 -5.27 48.83 -64.91
CA GLU A 16 -4.68 48.37 -66.18
C GLU A 16 -3.24 47.84 -66.05
N ILE A 17 -2.47 48.35 -65.09
CA ILE A 17 -1.10 47.88 -64.85
C ILE A 17 -1.16 46.50 -64.18
N LEU A 18 -2.03 46.32 -63.19
CA LEU A 18 -2.21 45.06 -62.46
C LEU A 18 -2.64 43.91 -63.38
N GLN A 19 -3.52 44.16 -64.35
CA GLN A 19 -3.94 43.16 -65.35
C GLN A 19 -2.83 42.76 -66.34
N ARG A 20 -1.79 43.59 -66.50
CA ARG A 20 -0.68 43.34 -67.44
C ARG A 20 0.55 42.73 -66.77
N VAL A 21 0.54 42.55 -65.45
CA VAL A 21 1.67 41.95 -64.73
C VAL A 21 1.77 40.47 -65.14
N ARG A 22 2.97 40.04 -65.53
CA ARG A 22 3.29 38.64 -65.77
C ARG A 22 4.46 38.23 -64.89
N PHE A 23 4.32 37.12 -64.20
CA PHE A 23 5.37 36.55 -63.35
C PHE A 23 6.17 35.48 -64.09
N SER A 24 7.44 35.34 -63.74
CA SER A 24 8.27 34.23 -64.20
C SER A 24 8.09 33.02 -63.28
N ARG A 25 8.09 31.81 -63.84
CA ARG A 25 7.96 30.57 -63.05
C ARG A 25 9.32 30.16 -62.47
N VAL A 26 9.37 29.96 -61.16
CA VAL A 26 10.57 29.48 -60.45
C VAL A 26 10.47 27.97 -60.21
N LYS A 27 11.59 27.25 -60.28
CA LYS A 27 11.64 25.77 -60.30
C LYS A 27 11.49 25.09 -58.92
N LYS A 28 11.56 25.81 -57.79
CA LYS A 28 11.30 25.28 -56.44
C LYS A 28 10.61 26.35 -55.58
N GLY A 29 9.50 25.99 -54.92
CA GLY A 29 8.85 26.80 -53.87
C GLY A 29 8.24 28.13 -54.34
N GLY A 30 7.48 28.13 -55.44
CA GLY A 30 6.71 29.31 -55.87
C GLY A 30 5.31 29.33 -55.28
N TYR A 31 4.66 30.50 -55.31
CA TYR A 31 3.24 30.65 -54.97
C TYR A 31 2.34 29.87 -55.94
N ASP A 32 1.18 29.43 -55.46
CA ASP A 32 0.17 28.81 -56.33
C ASP A 32 -0.35 29.85 -57.32
N THR A 33 -0.27 29.52 -58.61
CA THR A 33 -0.72 30.37 -59.70
C THR A 33 -2.22 30.68 -59.62
N GLN A 34 -3.04 29.74 -59.14
CA GLN A 34 -4.49 29.95 -59.08
C GLN A 34 -4.87 30.95 -57.98
N GLU A 35 -4.25 30.83 -56.81
CA GLU A 35 -4.47 31.76 -55.70
C GLU A 35 -3.98 33.17 -56.03
N VAL A 36 -2.81 33.28 -56.68
CA VAL A 36 -2.26 34.57 -57.10
C VAL A 36 -3.16 35.24 -58.14
N ASP A 37 -3.70 34.50 -59.11
CA ASP A 37 -4.60 35.05 -60.12
C ASP A 37 -5.93 35.51 -59.49
N LEU A 38 -6.50 34.74 -58.57
CA LEU A 38 -7.71 35.13 -57.82
C LEU A 38 -7.47 36.38 -56.98
N PHE A 39 -6.33 36.44 -56.28
CA PHE A 39 -5.95 37.60 -55.49
C PHE A 39 -5.79 38.85 -56.36
N LEU A 40 -5.16 38.73 -57.53
CA LEU A 40 -5.00 39.86 -58.44
C LEU A 40 -6.33 40.34 -59.02
N HIS A 41 -7.27 39.42 -59.30
CA HIS A 41 -8.62 39.79 -59.68
C HIS A 41 -9.34 40.59 -58.59
N GLN A 42 -9.26 40.12 -57.34
CA GLN A 42 -9.84 40.82 -56.19
C GLN A 42 -9.16 42.17 -55.94
N LEU A 43 -7.85 42.26 -56.13
CA LEU A 43 -7.09 43.50 -55.98
C LEU A 43 -7.44 44.51 -57.08
N VAL A 44 -7.62 44.06 -58.32
CA VAL A 44 -8.09 44.92 -59.42
C VAL A 44 -9.49 45.45 -59.15
N GLU A 45 -10.39 44.61 -58.62
CA GLU A 45 -11.74 45.02 -58.22
C GLU A 45 -11.69 46.07 -57.10
N ALA A 46 -10.90 45.84 -56.05
CA ALA A 46 -10.74 46.76 -54.94
C ALA A 46 -10.12 48.11 -55.35
N VAL A 47 -9.09 48.09 -56.21
CA VAL A 47 -8.44 49.31 -56.74
C VAL A 47 -9.36 50.07 -57.71
N SER A 48 -10.26 49.35 -58.41
CA SER A 48 -11.25 49.98 -59.30
C SER A 48 -12.42 50.58 -58.52
N ALA A 49 -12.78 50.00 -57.37
CA ALA A 49 -13.83 50.50 -56.49
C ALA A 49 -13.39 51.79 -55.78
N ASP A 50 -12.17 51.82 -55.21
CA ASP A 50 -11.66 52.97 -54.46
C ASP A 50 -10.21 53.34 -54.87
N PRO A 51 -10.03 54.15 -55.93
CA PRO A 51 -8.70 54.55 -56.40
C PRO A 51 -7.98 55.53 -55.44
N GLU A 52 -8.70 56.16 -54.51
CA GLU A 52 -8.14 57.10 -53.53
C GLU A 52 -7.51 56.42 -52.31
N LEU A 53 -7.88 55.15 -52.03
CA LEU A 53 -7.39 54.38 -50.88
C LEU A 53 -5.93 53.91 -51.05
N PHE A 54 -5.46 53.87 -52.29
CA PHE A 54 -4.09 53.47 -52.67
C PHE A 54 -3.26 54.63 -53.22
N VAL A 55 -3.77 55.86 -53.13
CA VAL A 55 -2.90 57.04 -53.22
C VAL A 55 -1.98 56.96 -52.00
N PRO A 56 -0.66 57.19 -52.13
CA PRO A 56 0.20 57.35 -50.96
C PRO A 56 -0.18 58.67 -50.28
N THR A 57 -1.31 58.68 -49.61
CA THR A 57 -1.67 59.69 -48.63
C THR A 57 -0.63 59.54 -47.54
N THR A 58 -0.01 60.65 -47.18
CA THR A 58 0.92 60.78 -46.08
C THR A 58 0.22 60.40 -44.76
N GLU A 59 0.04 59.10 -44.51
CA GLU A 59 -0.46 58.51 -43.25
C GLU A 59 0.54 58.68 -42.09
N GLY A 60 1.59 59.50 -42.27
CA GLY A 60 2.50 59.91 -41.20
C GLY A 60 1.99 61.06 -40.33
N ALA A 61 0.87 61.72 -40.68
CA ALA A 61 0.43 62.94 -39.99
C ALA A 61 -0.67 62.73 -38.92
N ILE A 62 -1.44 61.64 -39.00
CA ILE A 62 -2.54 61.38 -38.04
C ILE A 62 -2.05 60.58 -36.82
N HIS A 63 -0.85 59.99 -36.90
CA HIS A 63 -0.25 59.22 -35.80
C HIS A 63 0.58 60.04 -34.80
N ASN A 64 0.79 61.34 -35.03
CA ASN A 64 1.77 62.10 -34.26
C ASN A 64 1.22 62.76 -32.99
N GLU A 65 -0.09 62.74 -32.76
CA GLU A 65 -0.73 63.29 -31.56
C GLU A 65 -1.12 62.21 -30.52
N LEU A 66 -0.86 60.93 -30.81
CA LEU A 66 -1.11 59.78 -29.91
C LEU A 66 0.16 59.04 -29.51
N HIS A 67 1.34 59.61 -29.75
CA HIS A 67 2.61 59.03 -29.32
C HIS A 67 3.11 59.72 -28.05
N ASP A 68 2.40 59.48 -26.95
CA ASP A 68 3.02 59.46 -25.62
C ASP A 68 3.46 58.01 -25.34
N PRO A 69 4.63 57.57 -25.85
CA PRO A 69 5.11 56.21 -25.63
C PRO A 69 5.32 55.92 -24.14
N GLU A 70 5.57 56.94 -23.33
CA GLU A 70 5.73 56.82 -21.88
C GLU A 70 4.37 56.56 -21.20
N GLY A 71 3.32 57.30 -21.57
CA GLY A 71 1.95 57.05 -21.10
C GLY A 71 1.34 55.74 -21.63
N ALA A 72 1.75 55.27 -22.81
CA ALA A 72 1.38 53.94 -23.31
C ALA A 72 2.10 52.83 -22.53
N ALA A 73 3.41 52.98 -22.27
CA ALA A 73 4.19 52.05 -21.45
C ALA A 73 3.69 52.00 -20.00
N GLN A 74 3.35 53.15 -19.39
CA GLN A 74 2.83 53.20 -18.03
C GLN A 74 1.47 52.49 -17.89
N ARG A 75 0.59 52.64 -18.89
CA ARG A 75 -0.68 51.90 -18.93
C ARG A 75 -0.47 50.41 -19.13
N LEU A 76 0.47 50.02 -19.99
CA LEU A 76 0.83 48.62 -20.20
C LEU A 76 1.43 48.00 -18.93
N LEU A 77 2.32 48.70 -18.24
CA LEU A 77 2.89 48.24 -16.96
C LEU A 77 1.81 48.13 -15.88
N SER A 78 0.90 49.10 -15.80
CA SER A 78 -0.23 49.05 -14.85
C SER A 78 -1.18 47.88 -15.15
N ALA A 79 -1.42 47.60 -16.43
CA ALA A 79 -2.21 46.45 -16.86
C ALA A 79 -1.48 45.14 -16.56
N ALA A 80 -0.19 45.03 -16.88
CA ALA A 80 0.63 43.87 -16.58
C ALA A 80 0.73 43.59 -15.08
N GLN A 81 0.87 44.63 -14.25
CA GLN A 81 0.87 44.51 -12.80
C GLN A 81 -0.47 44.00 -12.28
N ARG A 82 -1.60 44.53 -12.77
CA ARG A 82 -2.92 44.01 -12.40
C ARG A 82 -3.12 42.56 -12.84
N THR A 83 -2.64 42.19 -14.01
CA THR A 83 -2.68 40.80 -14.48
C THR A 83 -1.81 39.90 -13.59
N ALA A 84 -0.62 40.35 -13.21
CA ALA A 84 0.24 39.63 -12.28
C ALA A 84 -0.43 39.45 -10.91
N ASP A 85 -1.00 40.52 -10.35
CA ASP A 85 -1.72 40.48 -9.07
C ASP A 85 -2.95 39.56 -9.14
N SER A 86 -3.66 39.55 -10.28
CA SER A 86 -4.79 38.63 -10.52
C SER A 86 -4.32 37.18 -10.55
N VAL A 87 -3.26 36.87 -11.31
CA VAL A 87 -2.71 35.50 -11.39
C VAL A 87 -2.20 35.05 -10.01
N VAL A 88 -1.56 35.95 -9.26
CA VAL A 88 -1.12 35.66 -7.90
C VAL A 88 -2.32 35.38 -7.00
N SER A 89 -3.39 36.18 -7.07
CA SER A 89 -4.62 35.94 -6.29
C SER A 89 -5.26 34.60 -6.65
N ASP A 90 -5.42 34.31 -7.94
CA ASP A 90 -6.01 33.05 -8.42
C ASP A 90 -5.18 31.84 -7.97
N ALA A 91 -3.85 31.93 -8.05
CA ALA A 91 -2.95 30.88 -7.57
C ALA A 91 -3.07 30.68 -6.05
N HIS A 92 -3.23 31.76 -5.27
CA HIS A 92 -3.46 31.66 -3.82
C HIS A 92 -4.81 31.01 -3.50
N GLU A 93 -5.86 31.32 -4.25
CA GLU A 93 -7.18 30.71 -4.07
C GLU A 93 -7.15 29.22 -4.42
N GLN A 94 -6.50 28.84 -5.52
CA GLN A 94 -6.30 27.44 -5.90
C GLN A 94 -5.47 26.69 -4.87
N ALA A 95 -4.38 27.28 -4.38
CA ALA A 95 -3.55 26.67 -3.34
C ALA A 95 -4.34 26.45 -2.04
N LYS A 96 -5.16 27.43 -1.63
CA LYS A 96 -6.06 27.27 -0.46
C LYS A 96 -7.09 26.18 -0.69
N HIS A 97 -7.67 26.10 -1.89
CA HIS A 97 -8.61 25.04 -2.23
C HIS A 97 -7.96 23.66 -2.14
N LEU A 98 -6.76 23.50 -2.71
CA LEU A 98 -6.00 22.25 -2.62
C LEU A 98 -5.65 21.90 -1.18
N LEU A 99 -5.23 22.87 -0.36
CA LEU A 99 -4.90 22.66 1.04
C LEU A 99 -6.13 22.20 1.83
N ASN A 100 -7.27 22.88 1.67
CA ASN A 100 -8.52 22.49 2.34
C ASN A 100 -9.00 21.10 1.87
N SER A 101 -8.86 20.78 0.58
CA SER A 101 -9.21 19.46 0.05
C SER A 101 -8.29 18.38 0.61
N ALA A 102 -6.98 18.63 0.67
CA ALA A 102 -6.00 17.69 1.23
C ALA A 102 -6.21 17.50 2.73
N GLU A 103 -6.53 18.56 3.47
CA GLU A 103 -6.86 18.49 4.89
C GLU A 103 -8.13 17.65 5.13
N ALA A 104 -9.20 17.88 4.35
CA ALA A 104 -10.41 17.08 4.43
C ALA A 104 -10.18 15.60 4.08
N GLN A 105 -9.33 15.31 3.10
CA GLN A 105 -8.94 13.94 2.76
C GLN A 105 -8.11 13.29 3.87
N ALA A 106 -7.14 14.00 4.43
CA ALA A 106 -6.31 13.51 5.52
C ALA A 106 -7.15 13.21 6.77
N ASP A 107 -8.12 14.06 7.10
CA ASP A 107 -9.01 13.82 8.23
C ASP A 107 -9.97 12.65 7.97
N ASN A 108 -10.41 12.44 6.74
CA ASN A 108 -11.17 11.25 6.38
C ASN A 108 -10.33 9.97 6.53
N ILE A 109 -9.10 9.97 6.01
CA ILE A 109 -8.18 8.84 6.14
C ILE A 109 -7.87 8.56 7.61
N LYS A 110 -7.57 9.58 8.42
CA LYS A 110 -7.36 9.42 9.87
C LYS A 110 -8.56 8.75 10.52
N ARG A 111 -9.79 9.24 10.24
CA ARG A 111 -11.00 8.64 10.78
C ARG A 111 -11.16 7.17 10.35
N LEU A 112 -10.93 6.87 9.08
CA LEU A 112 -11.00 5.51 8.54
C LEU A 112 -9.99 4.58 9.24
N VAL A 113 -8.73 4.98 9.32
CA VAL A 113 -7.66 4.22 9.96
C VAL A 113 -7.94 4.03 11.46
N THR A 114 -8.45 5.05 12.15
CA THR A 114 -8.81 4.91 13.58
C THR A 114 -9.97 3.95 13.79
N GLU A 115 -10.97 3.96 12.90
CA GLU A 115 -12.11 3.05 12.98
C GLU A 115 -11.69 1.62 12.65
N GLU A 116 -10.84 1.44 11.64
CA GLU A 116 -10.29 0.14 11.28
C GLU A 116 -9.42 -0.44 12.39
N ALA A 117 -8.50 0.36 12.95
CA ALA A 117 -7.67 -0.05 14.08
C ALA A 117 -8.53 -0.43 15.30
N ARG A 118 -9.60 0.31 15.56
CA ARG A 118 -10.57 -0.02 16.61
C ARG A 118 -11.29 -1.34 16.33
N SER A 119 -11.82 -1.51 15.12
CA SER A 119 -12.48 -2.76 14.69
C SER A 119 -11.53 -3.95 14.78
N MET A 120 -10.27 -3.80 14.40
CA MET A 120 -9.26 -4.86 14.55
C MET A 120 -9.01 -5.22 16.00
N ALA A 121 -8.88 -4.22 16.89
CA ALA A 121 -8.71 -4.45 18.32
C ALA A 121 -9.95 -5.13 18.94
N GLU A 122 -11.15 -4.77 18.52
CA GLU A 122 -12.39 -5.41 18.98
C GLU A 122 -12.47 -6.88 18.51
N LYS A 123 -12.09 -7.16 17.26
CA LYS A 123 -12.02 -8.53 16.73
C LYS A 123 -11.00 -9.39 17.47
N SER A 124 -9.78 -8.89 17.69
CA SER A 124 -8.75 -9.64 18.41
C SER A 124 -9.15 -9.89 19.88
N GLN A 125 -9.79 -8.92 20.54
CA GLN A 125 -10.36 -9.13 21.86
C GLN A 125 -11.47 -10.18 21.87
N GLN A 126 -12.30 -10.22 20.85
CA GLN A 126 -13.36 -11.22 20.74
C GLN A 126 -12.76 -12.62 20.54
N GLU A 127 -11.77 -12.77 19.65
CA GLU A 127 -11.05 -14.03 19.44
C GLU A 127 -10.36 -14.52 20.72
N LEU A 128 -9.74 -13.62 21.48
CA LEU A 128 -9.15 -13.95 22.78
C LEU A 128 -10.20 -14.38 23.80
N LYS A 129 -11.39 -13.76 23.82
CA LYS A 129 -12.49 -14.20 24.70
C LYS A 129 -13.03 -15.56 24.29
N ASP A 130 -13.18 -15.80 23.00
CA ASP A 130 -13.69 -17.07 22.47
C ASP A 130 -12.71 -18.21 22.81
N THR A 131 -11.42 -18.01 22.57
CA THR A 131 -10.37 -18.98 22.95
C THR A 131 -10.29 -19.20 24.46
N LEU A 132 -10.42 -18.16 25.27
CA LEU A 132 -10.46 -18.28 26.73
C LEU A 132 -11.68 -19.10 27.17
N SER A 133 -12.86 -18.84 26.60
CA SER A 133 -14.07 -19.60 26.92
C SER A 133 -13.96 -21.07 26.53
N ALA A 134 -13.37 -21.38 25.37
CA ALA A 134 -13.09 -22.75 24.96
C ALA A 134 -12.11 -23.44 25.92
N LEU A 135 -11.06 -22.74 26.34
CA LEU A 135 -10.08 -23.27 27.30
C LEU A 135 -10.70 -23.50 28.69
N GLU A 136 -11.60 -22.63 29.14
CA GLU A 136 -12.37 -22.82 30.37
C GLU A 136 -13.29 -24.04 30.29
N GLU A 137 -13.95 -24.26 29.15
CA GLU A 137 -14.76 -25.47 28.92
C GLU A 137 -13.91 -26.75 28.97
N GLU A 138 -12.74 -26.74 28.32
CA GLU A 138 -11.80 -27.86 28.36
C GLU A 138 -11.27 -28.12 29.77
N LYS A 139 -10.92 -27.06 30.50
CA LYS A 139 -10.50 -27.15 31.90
C LYS A 139 -11.59 -27.78 32.75
N ASN A 140 -12.82 -27.27 32.68
CA ASN A 140 -13.95 -27.81 33.43
C ASN A 140 -14.21 -29.28 33.09
N ARG A 141 -14.07 -29.65 31.81
CA ARG A 141 -14.18 -31.05 31.37
C ARG A 141 -13.08 -31.92 31.95
N LEU A 142 -11.85 -31.41 32.03
CA LEU A 142 -10.72 -32.14 32.60
C LEU A 142 -10.88 -32.32 34.11
N GLU A 143 -11.29 -31.27 34.83
CA GLU A 143 -11.61 -31.32 36.26
C GLU A 143 -12.70 -32.36 36.55
N GLN A 144 -13.82 -32.34 35.80
CA GLN A 144 -14.87 -33.35 35.94
C GLN A 144 -14.37 -34.79 35.72
N ARG A 145 -13.41 -34.98 34.80
CA ARG A 145 -12.82 -36.30 34.55
C ARG A 145 -11.88 -36.72 35.68
N CYS A 146 -11.12 -35.80 36.26
CA CYS A 146 -10.30 -36.06 37.44
C CYS A 146 -11.19 -36.46 38.63
N ASP A 147 -12.23 -35.69 38.93
CA ASP A 147 -13.19 -36.00 40.00
C ASP A 147 -13.84 -37.37 39.81
N TYR A 148 -14.20 -37.71 38.56
CA TYR A 148 -14.76 -39.01 38.22
C TYR A 148 -13.77 -40.16 38.48
N LEU A 149 -12.50 -40.00 38.08
CA LEU A 149 -11.46 -41.00 38.31
C LEU A 149 -11.12 -41.15 39.79
N GLU A 150 -11.06 -40.04 40.53
CA GLU A 150 -10.89 -40.05 41.99
C GLU A 150 -12.04 -40.78 42.68
N GLY A 151 -13.29 -40.54 42.24
CA GLY A 151 -14.46 -41.27 42.70
C GLY A 151 -14.38 -42.77 42.45
N GLN A 152 -13.90 -43.19 41.27
CA GLN A 152 -13.66 -44.61 40.97
C GLN A 152 -12.57 -45.23 41.85
N LEU A 153 -11.47 -44.52 42.07
CA LEU A 153 -10.38 -44.97 42.94
C LEU A 153 -10.85 -45.11 44.39
N HIS A 154 -11.64 -44.15 44.89
CA HIS A 154 -12.20 -44.22 46.23
C HIS A 154 -13.16 -45.39 46.38
N ALA A 155 -14.07 -45.59 45.42
CA ALA A 155 -14.97 -46.74 45.41
C ALA A 155 -14.21 -48.07 45.33
N GLY A 156 -13.16 -48.17 44.51
CA GLY A 156 -12.29 -49.35 44.42
C GLY A 156 -11.54 -49.61 45.72
N LYS A 157 -11.04 -48.57 46.38
CA LYS A 157 -10.42 -48.65 47.71
C LYS A 157 -11.41 -49.16 48.75
N ASP A 158 -12.61 -48.61 48.80
CA ASP A 158 -13.65 -49.02 49.75
C ASP A 158 -14.09 -50.46 49.51
N GLN A 159 -14.19 -50.87 48.24
CA GLN A 159 -14.45 -52.26 47.88
C GLN A 159 -13.34 -53.20 48.37
N LEU A 160 -12.06 -52.84 48.17
CA LEU A 160 -10.94 -53.62 48.67
C LEU A 160 -10.90 -53.67 50.21
N LEU A 161 -11.17 -52.56 50.88
CA LEU A 161 -11.25 -52.53 52.35
C LEU A 161 -12.42 -53.40 52.84
N ALA A 162 -13.56 -53.38 52.16
CA ALA A 162 -14.70 -54.23 52.49
C ALA A 162 -14.39 -55.72 52.30
N THR A 163 -13.73 -56.11 51.19
CA THR A 163 -13.34 -57.52 50.98
C THR A 163 -12.25 -57.95 51.95
N VAL A 164 -11.33 -57.06 52.34
CA VAL A 164 -10.32 -57.33 53.37
C VAL A 164 -10.98 -57.52 54.74
N GLU A 165 -11.96 -56.68 55.12
CA GLU A 165 -12.68 -56.85 56.38
C GLU A 165 -13.54 -58.12 56.37
N GLU A 166 -14.13 -58.48 55.23
CA GLU A 166 -14.79 -59.78 55.05
C GLU A 166 -13.80 -60.94 55.20
N MET A 167 -12.63 -60.89 54.56
CA MET A 167 -11.58 -61.90 54.74
C MET A 167 -11.10 -61.98 56.19
N ARG A 168 -10.90 -60.83 56.87
CA ARG A 168 -10.54 -60.78 58.29
C ARG A 168 -11.62 -61.46 59.15
N ARG A 169 -12.89 -61.12 58.90
CA ARG A 169 -14.03 -61.71 59.61
C ARG A 169 -14.16 -63.20 59.34
N THR A 170 -13.95 -63.67 58.11
CA THR A 170 -13.97 -65.11 57.84
C THR A 170 -12.81 -65.84 58.49
N ILE A 171 -11.63 -65.24 58.65
CA ILE A 171 -10.50 -65.81 59.39
C ILE A 171 -10.76 -65.81 60.90
N GLU A 172 -11.45 -64.80 61.43
CA GLU A 172 -11.80 -64.71 62.86
C GLU A 172 -12.97 -65.62 63.25
N ASP A 173 -14.02 -65.68 62.41
CA ASP A 173 -15.18 -66.55 62.61
C ASP A 173 -14.84 -68.02 62.33
N ARG A 174 -13.88 -68.26 61.42
CA ARG A 174 -13.27 -69.57 61.23
C ARG A 174 -12.15 -69.69 62.24
N ASP A 175 -12.49 -70.11 63.46
CA ASP A 175 -11.59 -70.99 64.21
C ASP A 175 -11.04 -71.97 63.17
N LEU A 176 -9.74 -71.86 62.88
CA LEU A 176 -9.04 -72.75 61.97
C LEU A 176 -8.94 -74.13 62.63
N SER A 177 -10.06 -74.72 63.04
CA SER A 177 -10.25 -76.14 63.07
C SER A 177 -10.15 -76.60 61.61
N PHE A 178 -8.90 -76.70 61.13
CA PHE A 178 -8.54 -77.71 60.17
C PHE A 178 -8.96 -79.03 60.81
N GLY A 179 -10.21 -79.44 60.58
CA GLY A 179 -10.59 -80.83 60.68
C GLY A 179 -9.78 -81.55 59.62
N LEU A 180 -8.54 -81.88 59.96
CA LEU A 180 -7.77 -82.89 59.25
C LEU A 180 -8.49 -84.21 59.50
N THR A 181 -9.56 -84.45 58.75
CA THR A 181 -9.98 -85.81 58.48
C THR A 181 -8.97 -86.34 57.47
N GLU A 182 -8.04 -87.16 57.98
CA GLU A 182 -7.12 -88.01 57.23
C GLU A 182 -7.93 -88.99 56.35
N GLU A 183 -8.61 -88.53 55.31
CA GLU A 183 -9.28 -89.42 54.37
C GLU A 183 -9.61 -88.70 53.07
N GLU A 184 -8.57 -88.44 52.26
CA GLU A 184 -8.57 -88.59 50.79
C GLU A 184 -7.20 -88.16 50.23
N LEU A 185 -6.18 -88.94 50.60
CA LEU A 185 -5.05 -89.17 49.69
C LEU A 185 -5.60 -90.08 48.60
N ILE A 186 -5.83 -89.58 47.38
CA ILE A 186 -5.77 -90.34 46.11
C ILE A 186 -6.01 -89.39 44.90
N TYR A 187 -5.00 -89.36 44.02
CA TYR A 187 -4.86 -88.79 42.66
C TYR A 187 -4.54 -87.29 42.43
N PRO A 188 -3.47 -86.99 41.64
CA PRO A 188 -3.14 -85.65 41.20
C PRO A 188 -3.91 -85.29 39.92
N PRO A 189 -4.40 -84.04 39.75
CA PRO A 189 -4.72 -83.54 38.42
C PRO A 189 -3.46 -83.02 37.72
N GLU A 190 -3.44 -83.27 36.42
CA GLU A 190 -2.37 -83.06 35.45
C GLU A 190 -1.79 -81.64 35.45
N SER A 191 -0.49 -81.57 35.17
CA SER A 191 0.27 -80.38 34.88
C SER A 191 -0.37 -79.53 33.78
N ILE A 192 -0.92 -78.37 34.14
CA ILE A 192 -1.19 -77.30 33.19
C ILE A 192 0.13 -76.58 32.95
N ALA A 193 0.64 -76.72 31.73
CA ALA A 193 1.83 -76.03 31.24
C ALA A 193 1.62 -74.51 31.28
N LEU A 194 2.38 -73.83 32.14
CA LEU A 194 2.59 -72.39 32.04
C LEU A 194 3.76 -72.16 31.08
N GLU A 195 3.44 -71.68 29.88
CA GLU A 195 4.41 -71.14 28.93
C GLU A 195 5.05 -69.89 29.54
N ALA A 196 6.32 -70.04 29.92
CA ALA A 196 7.19 -68.94 30.29
C ALA A 196 7.60 -68.17 29.02
N HIS A 197 6.91 -67.09 28.70
CA HIS A 197 7.44 -66.07 27.81
C HIS A 197 8.38 -65.16 28.59
N SER A 198 9.66 -65.53 28.52
CA SER A 198 10.80 -64.67 28.80
C SER A 198 10.85 -63.56 27.74
N SER A 199 10.58 -62.32 28.14
CA SER A 199 10.92 -61.13 27.38
C SER A 199 11.72 -60.21 28.30
N MET A 200 13.02 -60.34 28.15
CA MET A 200 14.05 -59.46 28.69
C MET A 200 14.01 -58.18 27.87
N GLU A 201 13.72 -57.04 28.50
CA GLU A 201 14.07 -55.74 27.94
C GLU A 201 14.71 -54.91 29.05
N GLU A 202 16.01 -54.67 28.87
CA GLU A 202 16.87 -53.90 29.74
C GLU A 202 16.47 -52.42 29.71
N VAL A 203 16.37 -51.79 30.88
CA VAL A 203 16.53 -50.33 30.99
C VAL A 203 17.47 -50.05 32.17
N PRO A 204 18.54 -49.23 32.00
CA PRO A 204 19.57 -49.08 33.01
C PRO A 204 19.13 -48.20 34.18
N SER A 205 19.56 -48.61 35.37
CA SER A 205 19.58 -47.81 36.59
C SER A 205 20.87 -46.99 36.63
N GLU A 206 20.78 -45.67 36.69
CA GLU A 206 21.86 -44.84 37.25
C GLU A 206 21.31 -43.74 38.19
N ASN A 207 21.86 -43.78 39.40
CA ASN A 207 22.15 -42.71 40.34
C ASN A 207 21.00 -41.92 40.98
N ALA A 208 20.68 -42.40 42.18
CA ALA A 208 20.37 -41.55 43.32
C ALA A 208 21.60 -40.70 43.69
N GLU A 209 21.48 -39.38 43.58
CA GLU A 209 22.31 -38.43 44.28
C GLU A 209 21.44 -37.25 44.75
N SER A 210 21.90 -36.65 45.84
CA SER A 210 21.12 -36.03 46.90
C SER A 210 20.97 -34.51 46.79
N THR A 211 19.92 -34.00 47.46
CA THR A 211 19.70 -32.63 48.02
C THR A 211 19.19 -31.52 47.08
N PRO A 212 18.61 -30.40 47.59
CA PRO A 212 18.03 -30.12 48.92
C PRO A 212 16.56 -29.63 48.87
N GLU A 213 15.93 -29.59 50.04
CA GLU A 213 14.73 -28.78 50.29
C GLU A 213 14.98 -27.33 49.85
N THR A 214 14.03 -26.75 49.10
CA THR A 214 13.94 -25.29 48.94
C THR A 214 12.50 -24.85 49.21
N ASP A 215 12.44 -23.84 50.06
CA ASP A 215 11.30 -23.22 50.68
C ASP A 215 10.14 -22.87 49.74
N LEU A 216 8.92 -23.21 50.15
CA LEU A 216 7.73 -22.49 49.73
C LEU A 216 7.81 -21.06 50.29
N GLU A 217 8.42 -20.15 49.54
CA GLU A 217 8.24 -18.73 49.78
C GLU A 217 6.81 -18.34 49.37
N LYS A 218 6.10 -17.76 50.35
CA LYS A 218 4.79 -17.16 50.18
C LYS A 218 4.91 -15.99 49.21
N VAL A 219 4.49 -16.19 47.96
CA VAL A 219 4.22 -15.10 47.02
C VAL A 219 3.18 -14.20 47.68
N THR A 220 3.55 -12.95 47.96
CA THR A 220 2.64 -11.99 48.59
C THR A 220 1.73 -11.38 47.54
N ASP A 221 0.49 -11.04 47.92
CA ASP A 221 -0.52 -10.44 47.04
C ASP A 221 -0.06 -9.14 46.35
N GLU A 222 1.00 -8.50 46.87
CA GLU A 222 1.63 -7.31 46.29
C GLU A 222 2.43 -7.61 45.00
N GLU A 223 3.04 -8.78 44.87
CA GLU A 223 3.76 -9.19 43.65
C GLU A 223 2.78 -9.55 42.51
N ILE A 224 1.63 -10.15 42.83
CA ILE A 224 0.59 -10.49 41.85
C ILE A 224 -0.09 -9.22 41.32
N LEU A 225 -0.30 -8.22 42.18
CA LEU A 225 -0.82 -6.90 41.79
C LEU A 225 0.18 -6.08 40.96
N ALA A 226 1.49 -6.25 41.17
CA ALA A 226 2.52 -5.60 40.36
C ALA A 226 2.56 -6.15 38.92
N VAL A 227 2.36 -7.46 38.74
CA VAL A 227 2.30 -8.10 37.41
C VAL A 227 1.03 -7.71 36.65
N SER A 228 -0.13 -7.66 37.32
CA SER A 228 -1.38 -7.22 36.69
C SER A 228 -1.33 -5.76 36.25
N LYS A 229 -0.58 -4.90 36.97
CA LYS A 229 -0.40 -3.49 36.61
C LYS A 229 0.60 -3.27 35.47
N LEU A 230 1.46 -4.26 35.20
CA LEU A 230 2.42 -4.24 34.09
C LEU A 230 1.76 -4.64 32.75
N MET A 231 0.66 -5.40 32.78
CA MET A 231 -0.07 -5.81 31.56
C MET A 231 -1.08 -4.77 31.06
N ASP A 232 -1.45 -3.78 31.87
CA ASP A 232 -2.38 -2.69 31.51
C ASP A 232 -1.68 -1.43 30.94
N SER A 233 -0.35 -1.41 30.89
CA SER A 233 0.41 -0.31 30.28
C SER A 233 0.80 -0.71 28.85
N PRO A 234 0.39 0.03 27.81
CA PRO A 234 0.94 -0.17 26.47
C PRO A 234 2.48 0.01 26.54
N PRO A 235 3.25 -0.76 25.76
CA PRO A 235 4.69 -0.59 25.72
C PRO A 235 5.00 0.82 25.21
N GLU A 236 5.49 1.69 26.09
CA GLU A 236 6.10 2.96 25.71
C GLU A 236 7.30 2.61 24.82
N LEU A 237 7.14 2.74 23.51
CA LEU A 237 8.26 2.82 22.57
C LEU A 237 9.04 4.09 22.91
N SER A 238 9.96 3.97 23.85
CA SER A 238 11.01 4.93 24.13
C SER A 238 11.91 4.99 22.90
N LEU A 239 11.46 5.72 21.86
CA LEU A 239 12.26 6.15 20.73
C LEU A 239 13.19 7.29 21.17
N VAL A 240 13.88 7.11 22.28
CA VAL A 240 14.94 8.00 22.73
C VAL A 240 16.24 7.35 22.27
N HIS A 241 16.50 7.42 20.98
CA HIS A 241 17.88 7.47 20.56
C HIS A 241 18.39 8.84 21.03
N ASP A 242 19.46 8.85 21.82
CA ASP A 242 20.17 10.09 22.13
C ASP A 242 20.40 10.84 20.82
N ARG A 243 20.28 12.18 20.84
CA ARG A 243 20.41 13.02 19.63
C ARG A 243 21.66 12.64 18.80
N GLU A 244 22.73 12.29 19.50
CA GLU A 244 23.99 11.83 18.91
C GLU A 244 23.85 10.49 18.17
N ALA A 245 23.11 9.51 18.71
CA ALA A 245 22.85 8.23 18.06
C ALA A 245 21.99 8.39 16.79
N ASN A 246 21.03 9.31 16.81
CA ASN A 246 20.20 9.61 15.64
C ASN A 246 21.02 10.33 14.55
N GLU A 247 21.92 11.24 14.93
CA GLU A 247 22.86 11.88 13.99
C GLU A 247 23.87 10.89 13.38
N VAL A 248 24.28 9.85 14.12
CA VAL A 248 25.15 8.78 13.60
C VAL A 248 24.40 7.91 12.61
N TRP A 249 23.19 7.46 12.94
CA TRP A 249 22.36 6.64 12.05
C TRP A 249 22.00 7.37 10.77
N LEU A 250 21.63 8.65 10.85
CA LEU A 250 21.35 9.49 9.68
C LEU A 250 22.56 9.62 8.74
N LYS A 251 23.78 9.73 9.30
CA LYS A 251 25.01 9.81 8.50
C LYS A 251 25.32 8.48 7.83
N GLU A 252 25.18 7.38 8.55
CA GLU A 252 25.39 6.03 8.02
C GLU A 252 24.40 5.73 6.89
N ALA A 253 23.11 5.98 7.09
CA ALA A 253 22.09 5.83 6.06
C ALA A 253 22.31 6.76 4.85
N SER A 254 22.78 8.00 5.08
CA SER A 254 23.10 8.91 3.97
C SER A 254 24.29 8.43 3.13
N LEU A 255 25.27 7.81 3.77
CA LEU A 255 26.47 7.31 3.11
C LEU A 255 26.18 6.03 2.32
N GLU A 256 25.36 5.15 2.88
CA GLU A 256 24.86 3.95 2.19
C GLU A 256 24.03 4.31 0.94
N ALA A 257 23.18 5.34 1.03
CA ALA A 257 22.43 5.83 -0.11
C ALA A 257 23.32 6.46 -1.20
N GLU A 258 24.36 7.20 -0.81
CA GLU A 258 25.33 7.78 -1.76
C GLU A 258 26.16 6.68 -2.46
N GLU A 259 26.57 5.64 -1.73
CA GLU A 259 27.28 4.49 -2.28
C GLU A 259 26.41 3.69 -3.26
N GLY A 260 25.13 3.46 -2.92
CA GLY A 260 24.17 2.80 -3.82
C GLY A 260 23.83 3.61 -5.08
N LEU A 261 23.89 4.94 -5.01
CA LEU A 261 23.72 5.82 -6.18
C LEU A 261 24.95 5.86 -7.09
N ALA A 262 26.16 5.70 -6.53
CA ALA A 262 27.40 5.68 -7.30
C ALA A 262 27.61 4.38 -8.09
N GLU A 263 26.96 3.28 -7.69
CA GLU A 263 27.01 1.99 -8.40
C GLU A 263 26.02 1.89 -9.59
N ILE A 264 25.12 2.86 -9.77
CA ILE A 264 24.20 2.89 -10.90
C ILE A 264 24.93 3.48 -12.12
N PRO A 265 25.16 2.71 -13.20
CA PRO A 265 25.73 3.26 -14.42
C PRO A 265 24.79 4.33 -14.98
N THR A 266 25.30 5.55 -15.11
CA THR A 266 24.61 6.67 -15.75
C THR A 266 24.61 6.45 -17.26
N ASP A 267 23.80 5.53 -17.76
CA ASP A 267 23.53 5.44 -19.18
C ASP A 267 22.64 6.64 -19.58
N GLU A 268 23.14 7.46 -20.50
CA GLU A 268 22.52 8.72 -21.02
C GLU A 268 21.24 8.49 -21.86
N ASP A 269 20.56 7.35 -21.71
CA ASP A 269 19.39 6.98 -22.51
C ASP A 269 18.04 7.44 -21.90
N TRP A 270 18.06 8.20 -20.81
CA TRP A 270 16.85 8.72 -20.15
C TRP A 270 16.11 9.84 -20.92
N ASP A 271 16.65 10.32 -22.05
CA ASP A 271 16.04 11.38 -22.87
C ASP A 271 15.03 10.87 -23.92
N GLN A 272 14.83 9.56 -24.04
CA GLN A 272 13.75 8.99 -24.87
C GLN A 272 12.63 8.48 -23.97
N GLY A 273 11.79 9.41 -23.53
CA GLY A 273 10.45 9.05 -23.07
C GLY A 273 9.71 8.27 -24.16
N PRO A 274 8.81 7.33 -23.81
CA PRO A 274 8.07 6.54 -24.78
C PRO A 274 7.31 7.48 -25.74
N ASP A 275 7.21 7.10 -27.01
CA ASP A 275 6.49 7.84 -28.04
C ASP A 275 5.10 8.23 -27.51
N THR A 276 4.90 9.52 -27.23
CA THR A 276 3.62 10.01 -26.74
C THR A 276 2.62 9.93 -27.89
N GLU A 277 1.73 8.95 -27.87
CA GLU A 277 0.59 8.92 -28.77
C GLU A 277 -0.26 10.18 -28.54
N ALA A 278 -0.63 10.83 -29.64
CA ALA A 278 -1.43 12.05 -29.60
C ALA A 278 -2.77 11.79 -28.92
N ILE A 279 -2.99 12.43 -27.78
CA ILE A 279 -4.26 12.43 -27.04
C ILE A 279 -5.38 12.81 -28.03
N GLN A 280 -6.31 11.89 -28.28
CA GLN A 280 -7.50 12.19 -29.07
C GLN A 280 -8.34 13.21 -28.30
N ILE A 281 -8.59 14.37 -28.93
CA ILE A 281 -9.50 15.38 -28.41
C ILE A 281 -10.90 14.79 -28.47
N ILE A 282 -11.43 14.35 -27.33
CA ILE A 282 -12.79 13.84 -27.21
C ILE A 282 -13.75 15.03 -27.38
N ASP A 283 -14.53 15.00 -28.46
CA ASP A 283 -15.58 15.97 -28.74
C ASP A 283 -16.63 15.93 -27.63
N SER A 284 -17.08 17.10 -27.21
CA SER A 284 -17.94 17.34 -26.06
C SER A 284 -19.37 16.83 -26.27
N GLY A 285 -19.58 15.54 -26.07
CA GLY A 285 -20.88 14.89 -25.99
C GLY A 285 -20.77 13.58 -25.22
N ASP A 286 -21.41 13.52 -24.06
CA ASP A 286 -21.53 12.35 -23.16
C ASP A 286 -20.31 12.01 -22.30
N ILE A 287 -20.08 12.85 -21.28
CA ILE A 287 -19.33 12.45 -20.08
C ILE A 287 -20.25 11.56 -19.24
N ILE A 288 -20.16 10.25 -19.45
CA ILE A 288 -20.69 9.25 -18.50
C ILE A 288 -19.59 8.98 -17.48
N SER A 289 -19.99 9.03 -16.21
CA SER A 289 -19.13 9.04 -15.02
C SER A 289 -18.08 7.93 -15.00
N GLY A 290 -16.82 8.31 -14.74
CA GLY A 290 -16.05 7.90 -13.55
C GLY A 290 -15.74 6.42 -13.27
N ASP A 291 -16.26 5.45 -14.03
CA ASP A 291 -16.12 4.02 -13.71
C ASP A 291 -15.45 3.18 -14.81
N ARG A 292 -15.25 3.74 -16.02
CA ARG A 292 -14.58 2.98 -17.10
C ARG A 292 -13.10 2.68 -16.87
N PHE A 293 -12.43 3.47 -16.03
CA PHE A 293 -11.01 3.28 -15.75
C PHE A 293 -10.76 2.04 -14.86
N PHE A 294 -11.73 1.69 -14.00
CA PHE A 294 -11.62 0.51 -13.14
C PHE A 294 -12.23 -0.74 -13.77
N GLU A 295 -13.23 -0.61 -14.66
CA GLU A 295 -13.76 -1.74 -15.43
C GLU A 295 -12.72 -2.34 -16.40
N GLU A 296 -11.82 -1.52 -16.96
CA GLU A 296 -10.79 -1.99 -17.89
C GLU A 296 -9.69 -2.82 -17.18
N LEU A 297 -9.49 -2.64 -15.88
CA LEU A 297 -8.56 -3.43 -15.07
C LEU A 297 -9.12 -4.81 -14.66
N THR A 298 -10.45 -4.98 -14.66
CA THR A 298 -11.07 -6.27 -14.33
C THR A 298 -11.13 -7.24 -15.51
N ASP A 299 -11.07 -6.74 -16.76
CA ASP A 299 -11.11 -7.54 -17.99
C ASP A 299 -9.72 -7.79 -18.60
N SER A 300 -8.67 -7.21 -18.00
CA SER A 300 -7.29 -7.41 -18.46
C SER A 300 -6.71 -8.71 -17.92
N ASP A 301 -6.03 -9.46 -18.79
CA ASP A 301 -5.32 -10.70 -18.47
C ASP A 301 -4.41 -10.45 -17.25
N PRO A 302 -4.47 -11.23 -16.15
CA PRO A 302 -3.68 -10.98 -14.94
C PRO A 302 -2.17 -10.92 -15.18
N HIS A 303 -1.71 -11.44 -16.32
CA HIS A 303 -0.30 -11.40 -16.74
C HIS A 303 0.06 -10.20 -17.62
N SER A 304 -0.91 -9.45 -18.16
CA SER A 304 -0.65 -8.25 -18.95
C SER A 304 -0.91 -6.98 -18.14
N SER A 305 -0.01 -6.69 -17.20
CA SER A 305 0.02 -5.39 -16.52
C SER A 305 0.87 -4.40 -17.30
N SER A 306 0.48 -3.12 -17.30
CA SER A 306 1.28 -2.01 -17.85
C SER A 306 2.61 -1.80 -17.11
N LEU A 307 2.82 -2.49 -15.98
CA LEU A 307 4.07 -2.51 -15.21
C LEU A 307 4.99 -3.71 -15.54
N GLY A 308 4.64 -4.52 -16.54
CA GLY A 308 5.43 -5.67 -17.00
C GLY A 308 4.76 -7.01 -16.72
N GLU A 309 5.11 -8.02 -17.51
CA GLU A 309 4.58 -9.39 -17.37
C GLU A 309 5.15 -10.03 -16.10
N VAL A 310 4.27 -10.45 -15.19
CA VAL A 310 4.64 -11.27 -14.04
C VAL A 310 4.91 -12.68 -14.56
N ASP A 311 6.15 -13.15 -14.42
CA ASP A 311 6.53 -14.48 -14.87
C ASP A 311 6.00 -15.55 -13.90
N GLU A 312 5.68 -16.73 -14.46
CA GLU A 312 5.14 -17.88 -13.73
C GLU A 312 6.07 -18.35 -12.58
N SER A 313 7.35 -17.95 -12.63
CA SER A 313 8.33 -18.21 -11.57
C SER A 313 8.15 -17.33 -10.34
N THR A 314 7.74 -16.07 -10.52
CA THR A 314 7.43 -15.14 -9.42
C THR A 314 6.17 -15.57 -8.70
N ASP A 315 5.12 -15.98 -9.43
CA ASP A 315 3.90 -16.51 -8.82
C ASP A 315 4.17 -17.79 -8.01
N ALA A 316 4.98 -18.70 -8.55
CA ALA A 316 5.37 -19.92 -7.85
C ALA A 316 6.19 -19.64 -6.57
N ALA A 317 7.03 -18.60 -6.58
CA ALA A 317 7.81 -18.18 -5.42
C ALA A 317 6.92 -17.54 -4.34
N MET A 318 5.97 -16.70 -4.74
CA MET A 318 4.99 -16.10 -3.83
C MET A 318 4.10 -17.15 -3.19
N ASP A 319 3.59 -18.09 -3.98
CA ASP A 319 2.80 -19.21 -3.45
C ASP A 319 3.61 -20.12 -2.51
N ALA A 320 4.90 -20.32 -2.78
CA ALA A 320 5.78 -21.10 -1.89
C ALA A 320 6.03 -20.38 -0.56
N PHE A 321 6.07 -19.05 -0.57
CA PHE A 321 6.18 -18.22 0.64
C PHE A 321 4.91 -18.34 1.49
N PHE A 322 3.72 -18.22 0.87
CA PHE A 322 2.44 -18.30 1.60
C PHE A 322 2.04 -19.72 2.05
N ARG A 323 2.63 -20.77 1.47
CA ARG A 323 2.39 -22.17 1.88
C ARG A 323 3.29 -22.64 3.04
N LYS A 324 4.17 -21.79 3.56
CA LYS A 324 5.08 -22.13 4.64
C LYS A 324 4.50 -21.73 6.01
N GLU A 325 3.39 -22.38 6.38
CA GLU A 325 2.90 -22.52 7.76
C GLU A 325 2.69 -24.01 8.07
#